data_AF-A0A3N4E5C6-F1
#
_entry.id   AF-A0A3N4E5C6-F1
#
_cell.length_a   1.000
_cell.length_b   1.000
_cell.length_c   1.000
_cell.angle_alpha   90.00
_cell.angle_beta   90.00
_cell.angle_gamma   90.00
#
_symmetry.space_group_name_H-M   'P 1'
#
loop_
_entity.id
_entity.type
_entity.pdbx_description
1 polymer ?
#
loop_
_entity_poly.entity_id
_entity_poly.type
_entity_poly.pdbx_seq_one_letter_code
_entity_poly.pdbx_strand_id
1 'polypeptide(L)'
;MDKMIDLVVESLLANRACSLDEDGLTEFMTSPNHLLARTVDGGRMLPEKCYPLYTIYHSYLTDEQRRKIYKSGYEIGHPDLIPCKKEEVFCNYLYTTYGGEDVEDLLRRIKSELSDLLGVDFKIYLERDRNIAYKVLCLFYRLCRLNRPQLFNFLKSGAKNGNFSTFEYRSAFPIFTEQGKENVALLAELHESLTFRMPKSRRWQLRSLITDFRLVGDQMAKLVKSEVEVFYSHEFINAEYHPENIPIALELIDRSLEGKGSLAEDSLDEALLVVLTCQELGARNNSNRLVYNQVLATPMNLVSWIGKTFSTFEDEDVLPVLLGDPSFKKKPELDIKADFIVKMLGYEMLGDSLLPSFNRQIIKALIVHDERYGVKISSKVVGDKGYPTAVTSILKRAVAIYLKSGSFPDWNEFPEALVQYWIYRYKYSLQLLLDGGGAESKESFCALVKYEHQVDDFLVNLLQSRGTVGAEQFEVVYFKFAYYLGYNLNKPEIGLSS
;
A
#
# COMPACT_ATOMS: atom_id res chain seq x y z
N MET A 1 -14.58 7.74 -18.85
CA MET A 1 -14.35 7.30 -17.46
C MET A 1 -15.67 7.30 -16.71
N ASP A 2 -16.41 8.41 -16.69
CA ASP A 2 -17.70 8.55 -15.98
C ASP A 2 -18.76 7.49 -16.37
N LYS A 3 -19.01 7.25 -17.66
CA LYS A 3 -19.95 6.20 -18.13
C LYS A 3 -19.60 4.78 -17.67
N MET A 4 -18.32 4.49 -17.45
CA MET A 4 -17.87 3.19 -16.98
C MET A 4 -18.03 3.08 -15.45
N ILE A 5 -17.86 4.20 -14.73
CA ILE A 5 -18.14 4.29 -13.30
C ILE A 5 -19.65 4.10 -13.04
N ASP A 6 -20.50 4.74 -13.85
CA ASP A 6 -21.96 4.57 -13.80
C ASP A 6 -22.37 3.10 -13.92
N LEU A 7 -21.88 2.41 -14.95
CA LEU A 7 -22.19 1.00 -15.20
C LEU A 7 -21.73 0.07 -14.07
N VAL A 8 -20.60 0.38 -13.41
CA VAL A 8 -20.10 -0.43 -12.29
C VAL A 8 -20.95 -0.21 -11.04
N VAL A 9 -21.34 1.03 -10.74
CA VAL A 9 -22.22 1.33 -9.60
C VAL A 9 -23.59 0.66 -9.80
N GLU A 10 -24.17 0.78 -10.99
CA GLU A 10 -25.43 0.12 -11.36
C GLU A 10 -25.35 -1.40 -11.22
N SER A 11 -24.29 -2.01 -11.78
CA SER A 11 -24.07 -3.45 -11.69
C SER A 11 -23.89 -3.92 -10.23
N LEU A 12 -23.14 -3.16 -9.43
CA LEU A 12 -22.90 -3.49 -8.03
C LEU A 12 -24.19 -3.46 -7.20
N LEU A 13 -25.02 -2.44 -7.38
CA LEU A 13 -26.32 -2.32 -6.71
C LEU A 13 -27.26 -3.45 -7.13
N ALA A 14 -27.38 -3.72 -8.44
CA ALA A 14 -28.21 -4.81 -8.97
C ALA A 14 -27.81 -6.17 -8.41
N ASN A 15 -26.51 -6.47 -8.33
CA ASN A 15 -25.97 -7.71 -7.76
C ASN A 15 -26.26 -7.88 -6.26
N ARG A 16 -26.61 -6.80 -5.56
CA ARG A 16 -26.95 -6.79 -4.14
C ARG A 16 -28.45 -6.61 -3.88
N ALA A 17 -29.27 -6.69 -4.92
CA ALA A 17 -30.71 -6.42 -4.85
C ALA A 17 -31.03 -5.02 -4.29
N CYS A 18 -30.12 -4.07 -4.48
CA CYS A 18 -30.34 -2.65 -4.20
C CYS A 18 -30.73 -1.95 -5.50
N SER A 19 -31.67 -1.03 -5.43
CA SER A 19 -32.02 -0.12 -6.51
C SER A 19 -31.24 1.20 -6.39
N LEU A 20 -31.20 1.97 -7.48
CA LEU A 20 -30.68 3.35 -7.51
C LEU A 20 -31.64 4.38 -6.89
N ASP A 21 -32.80 3.94 -6.41
CA ASP A 21 -33.72 4.81 -5.67
C ASP A 21 -33.23 5.06 -4.24
N GLU A 22 -33.96 5.90 -3.52
CA GLU A 22 -33.61 6.34 -2.18
C GLU A 22 -33.51 5.21 -1.16
N ASP A 23 -34.42 4.24 -1.21
CA ASP A 23 -34.45 3.11 -0.26
C ASP A 23 -33.28 2.16 -0.52
N GLY A 24 -33.04 1.83 -1.80
CA GLY A 24 -31.93 1.00 -2.22
C GLY A 24 -30.57 1.60 -1.88
N LEU A 25 -30.39 2.91 -2.10
CA LEU A 25 -29.18 3.63 -1.72
C LEU A 25 -29.02 3.74 -0.20
N THR A 26 -30.10 3.95 0.54
CA THR A 26 -30.05 4.00 2.01
C THR A 26 -29.56 2.67 2.60
N GLU A 27 -30.15 1.55 2.17
CA GLU A 27 -29.73 0.22 2.62
C GLU A 27 -28.26 -0.03 2.26
N PHE A 28 -27.87 0.23 1.00
CA PHE A 28 -26.51 0.00 0.53
C PHE A 28 -25.45 0.80 1.32
N MET A 29 -25.73 2.08 1.59
CA MET A 29 -24.77 3.02 2.19
C MET A 29 -24.62 2.87 3.70
N THR A 30 -25.63 2.34 4.40
CA THR A 30 -25.67 2.36 5.87
C THR A 30 -25.61 0.96 6.50
N SER A 31 -26.06 -0.07 5.80
CA SER A 31 -26.18 -1.43 6.32
C SER A 31 -24.81 -2.10 6.50
N PRO A 32 -24.50 -2.71 7.66
CA PRO A 32 -23.24 -3.43 7.85
C PRO A 32 -23.09 -4.62 6.90
N ASN A 33 -24.19 -5.19 6.39
CA ASN A 33 -24.20 -6.32 5.46
C ASN A 33 -23.58 -5.98 4.08
N HIS A 34 -23.61 -4.71 3.70
CA HIS A 34 -23.05 -4.23 2.44
C HIS A 34 -21.62 -3.70 2.56
N LEU A 35 -20.95 -3.89 3.71
CA LEU A 35 -19.60 -3.36 3.96
C LEU A 35 -18.59 -3.84 2.92
N LEU A 36 -18.53 -5.15 2.66
CA LEU A 36 -17.64 -5.69 1.65
C LEU A 36 -18.00 -5.21 0.25
N ALA A 37 -19.30 -5.10 -0.06
CA ALA A 37 -19.76 -4.70 -1.38
C ALA A 37 -19.33 -3.27 -1.74
N ARG A 38 -19.53 -2.33 -0.81
CA ARG A 38 -19.28 -0.90 -1.04
C ARG A 38 -17.80 -0.50 -1.01
N THR A 39 -16.93 -1.35 -0.47
CA THR A 39 -15.50 -1.05 -0.26
C THR A 39 -14.55 -1.99 -1.01
N VAL A 40 -14.85 -3.28 -1.11
CA VAL A 40 -13.95 -4.31 -1.67
C VAL A 40 -14.42 -4.80 -3.02
N ASP A 41 -15.71 -5.12 -3.16
CA ASP A 41 -16.20 -5.80 -4.37
C ASP A 41 -16.26 -4.85 -5.57
N GLY A 42 -16.67 -3.59 -5.38
CA GLY A 42 -16.75 -2.63 -6.49
C GLY A 42 -15.43 -1.97 -6.87
N GLY A 43 -14.45 -1.90 -5.95
CA GLY A 43 -13.09 -1.37 -6.24
C GLY A 43 -12.25 -2.27 -7.14
N ARG A 44 -12.66 -3.53 -7.35
CA ARG A 44 -12.00 -4.49 -8.27
C ARG A 44 -12.44 -4.32 -9.72
N MET A 45 -13.61 -3.71 -9.96
CA MET A 45 -14.17 -3.47 -11.29
C MET A 45 -13.84 -2.08 -11.83
N LEU A 46 -13.34 -1.19 -10.98
CA LEU A 46 -12.95 0.17 -11.36
C LEU A 46 -11.43 0.21 -11.55
N PRO A 47 -10.93 0.65 -12.71
CA PRO A 47 -9.52 0.96 -12.87
C PRO A 47 -9.25 2.20 -12.00
N GLU A 48 -8.21 2.12 -11.18
CA GLU A 48 -7.89 3.05 -10.09
C GLU A 48 -8.81 2.87 -8.88
N LYS A 49 -8.34 3.28 -7.70
CA LYS A 49 -8.97 3.11 -6.36
C LYS A 49 -10.28 3.91 -6.21
N CYS A 50 -11.16 3.79 -7.18
CA CYS A 50 -12.53 4.29 -7.14
C CYS A 50 -13.37 3.33 -6.33
N TYR A 51 -13.47 3.64 -5.04
CA TYR A 51 -14.40 2.95 -4.18
C TYR A 51 -15.83 3.40 -4.49
N PRO A 52 -16.78 2.45 -4.58
CA PRO A 52 -18.19 2.74 -4.81
C PRO A 52 -18.76 3.74 -3.80
N LEU A 53 -18.46 3.58 -2.51
CA LEU A 53 -19.02 4.42 -1.45
C LEU A 53 -18.59 5.90 -1.59
N TYR A 54 -17.30 6.19 -1.82
CA TYR A 54 -16.81 7.53 -2.16
C TYR A 54 -17.54 8.09 -3.37
N THR A 55 -17.64 7.30 -4.43
CA THR A 55 -18.17 7.74 -5.73
C THR A 55 -19.65 8.08 -5.62
N ILE A 56 -20.44 7.18 -5.02
CA ILE A 56 -21.87 7.39 -4.75
C ILE A 56 -22.05 8.68 -3.94
N TYR A 57 -21.35 8.80 -2.80
CA TYR A 57 -21.53 9.94 -1.91
C TYR A 57 -21.23 11.28 -2.59
N HIS A 58 -20.11 11.36 -3.31
CA HIS A 58 -19.58 12.62 -3.83
C HIS A 58 -20.08 13.00 -5.22
N SER A 59 -20.53 12.03 -6.02
CA SER A 59 -20.92 12.23 -7.41
C SER A 59 -22.41 11.99 -7.69
N TYR A 60 -23.10 11.15 -6.90
CA TYR A 60 -24.51 10.78 -7.18
C TYR A 60 -25.50 11.34 -6.15
N LEU A 61 -25.07 11.56 -4.91
CA LEU A 61 -25.98 12.04 -3.87
C LEU A 61 -26.06 13.58 -3.85
N THR A 62 -27.28 14.09 -3.98
CA THR A 62 -27.62 15.47 -3.61
C THR A 62 -27.63 15.62 -2.08
N ASP A 63 -27.57 16.85 -1.58
CA ASP A 63 -27.68 17.11 -0.13
C ASP A 63 -29.03 16.64 0.44
N GLU A 64 -30.10 16.71 -0.34
CA GLU A 64 -31.41 16.19 0.08
C GLU A 64 -31.34 14.67 0.31
N GLN A 65 -30.78 13.92 -0.65
CA GLN A 65 -30.60 12.47 -0.52
C GLN A 65 -29.66 12.12 0.65
N ARG A 66 -28.60 12.89 0.86
CA ARG A 66 -27.70 12.69 2.02
C ARG A 66 -28.44 12.84 3.35
N ARG A 67 -29.37 13.79 3.50
CA ARG A 67 -30.20 13.94 4.72
C ARG A 67 -31.16 12.78 4.96
N LYS A 68 -31.55 12.09 3.89
CA LYS A 68 -32.47 10.95 3.97
C LYS A 68 -31.73 9.66 4.31
N ILE A 69 -30.56 9.46 3.71
CA ILE A 69 -29.66 8.33 3.97
C ILE A 69 -29.05 8.41 5.38
N TYR A 70 -28.44 9.55 5.70
CA TYR A 70 -27.89 9.83 7.02
C TYR A 70 -28.94 10.63 7.78
N LYS A 71 -29.60 10.01 8.76
CA LYS A 71 -30.81 10.53 9.41
C LYS A 71 -30.53 11.58 10.47
N SER A 72 -29.28 11.71 10.92
CA SER A 72 -28.90 12.64 11.98
C SER A 72 -27.69 13.49 11.58
N GLY A 73 -27.70 14.76 11.98
CA GLY A 73 -26.56 15.66 11.83
C GLY A 73 -25.28 15.17 12.55
N TYR A 74 -25.40 14.22 13.48
CA TYR A 74 -24.26 13.55 14.09
C TYR A 74 -23.56 12.54 13.17
N GLU A 75 -24.19 12.08 12.09
CA GLU A 75 -23.55 11.16 11.15
C GLU A 75 -22.61 11.92 10.20
N ILE A 76 -21.46 11.34 9.89
CA ILE A 76 -20.42 11.98 9.09
C ILE A 76 -20.88 12.29 7.65
N GLY A 77 -21.76 11.45 7.10
CA GLY A 77 -22.36 11.68 5.78
C GLY A 77 -23.46 12.74 5.74
N HIS A 78 -23.96 13.19 6.89
CA HIS A 78 -25.04 14.18 6.92
C HIS A 78 -24.51 15.58 6.53
N PRO A 79 -25.20 16.33 5.63
CA PRO A 79 -24.71 17.60 5.12
C PRO A 79 -24.71 18.73 6.16
N ASP A 80 -25.70 18.72 7.07
CA ASP A 80 -25.86 19.74 8.10
C ASP A 80 -24.91 19.59 9.29
N LEU A 81 -24.86 20.66 10.08
CA LEU A 81 -24.19 20.71 11.38
C LEU A 81 -24.83 19.75 12.39
N ILE A 82 -24.07 19.38 13.41
CA ILE A 82 -24.57 18.62 14.54
C ILE A 82 -25.76 19.33 15.23
N PRO A 83 -26.81 18.58 15.61
CA PRO A 83 -28.03 19.19 16.14
C PRO A 83 -27.83 19.78 17.55
N CYS A 84 -26.90 19.24 18.34
CA CYS A 84 -26.58 19.76 19.67
C CYS A 84 -25.10 19.54 20.00
N LYS A 85 -24.52 20.51 20.73
CA LYS A 85 -23.11 20.46 21.19
C LYS A 85 -22.95 19.87 22.60
N LYS A 86 -24.03 19.42 23.23
CA LYS A 86 -24.02 18.81 24.58
C LYS A 86 -23.74 17.31 24.45
N GLU A 87 -22.75 16.83 25.20
CA GLU A 87 -22.33 15.43 25.14
C GLU A 87 -23.42 14.46 25.58
N GLU A 88 -24.21 14.79 26.60
CA GLU A 88 -25.35 13.98 27.06
C GLU A 88 -26.37 13.68 25.94
N VAL A 89 -26.70 14.69 25.12
CA VAL A 89 -27.62 14.54 23.99
C VAL A 89 -27.02 13.66 22.90
N PHE A 90 -25.69 13.77 22.70
CA PHE A 90 -24.96 12.91 21.76
C PHE A 90 -24.91 11.46 22.25
N CYS A 91 -24.62 11.21 23.53
CA CYS A 91 -24.64 9.88 24.13
C CYS A 91 -26.03 9.23 24.02
N ASN A 92 -27.10 9.99 24.30
CA ASN A 92 -28.47 9.50 24.14
C ASN A 92 -28.78 9.14 22.68
N TYR A 93 -28.31 9.93 21.71
CA TYR A 93 -28.44 9.60 20.29
C TYR A 93 -27.73 8.29 19.94
N LEU A 94 -26.50 8.08 20.41
CA LEU A 94 -25.76 6.84 20.15
C LEU A 94 -26.42 5.62 20.80
N TYR A 95 -26.88 5.76 22.04
CA TYR A 95 -27.62 4.71 22.75
C TYR A 95 -28.87 4.29 21.98
N THR A 96 -29.70 5.27 21.60
CA THR A 96 -30.99 5.02 20.93
C THR A 96 -30.82 4.48 19.51
N THR A 97 -29.75 4.90 18.81
CA THR A 97 -29.55 4.56 17.39
C THR A 97 -28.75 3.28 17.18
N TYR A 98 -27.71 3.06 17.98
CA TYR A 98 -26.75 1.96 17.80
C TYR A 98 -26.65 1.02 19.02
N GLY A 99 -27.30 1.35 20.14
CA GLY A 99 -27.35 0.53 21.35
C GLY A 99 -26.08 0.56 22.22
N GLY A 100 -26.12 -0.25 23.29
CA GLY A 100 -25.04 -0.46 24.27
C GLY A 100 -25.21 0.38 25.54
N GLU A 101 -25.26 -0.26 26.70
CA GLU A 101 -25.38 0.44 28.00
C GLU A 101 -24.10 1.20 28.38
N ASP A 102 -22.98 0.87 27.73
CA ASP A 102 -21.63 1.40 27.98
C ASP A 102 -21.23 2.50 26.99
N VAL A 103 -22.19 3.33 26.52
CA VAL A 103 -21.94 4.40 25.54
C VAL A 103 -20.78 5.31 25.98
N GLU A 104 -20.85 5.82 27.20
CA GLU A 104 -19.88 6.77 27.73
C GLU A 104 -18.48 6.17 27.85
N ASP A 105 -18.39 4.91 28.30
CA ASP A 105 -17.13 4.21 28.44
C ASP A 105 -16.50 3.90 27.08
N LEU A 106 -17.30 3.47 26.10
CA LEU A 106 -16.79 3.28 24.74
C LEU A 106 -16.36 4.59 24.10
N LEU A 107 -17.12 5.68 24.26
CA LEU A 107 -16.71 6.99 23.76
C LEU A 107 -15.41 7.46 24.39
N ARG A 108 -15.26 7.30 25.71
CA ARG A 108 -14.02 7.63 26.42
C ARG A 108 -12.84 6.85 25.86
N ARG A 109 -13.04 5.54 25.62
CA ARG A 109 -12.04 4.70 24.97
C ARG A 109 -11.72 5.17 23.56
N ILE A 110 -12.72 5.43 22.71
CA ILE A 110 -12.53 5.93 21.34
C ILE A 110 -11.71 7.22 21.35
N LYS A 111 -12.05 8.20 22.19
CA LYS A 111 -11.29 9.47 22.29
C LYS A 111 -9.84 9.23 22.68
N SER A 112 -9.58 8.35 23.65
CA SER A 112 -8.22 7.97 24.06
C SER A 112 -7.46 7.32 22.91
N GLU A 113 -8.09 6.36 22.22
CA GLU A 113 -7.45 5.61 21.14
C GLU A 113 -7.18 6.49 19.91
N LEU A 114 -8.07 7.45 19.61
CA LEU A 114 -7.85 8.47 18.58
C LEU A 114 -6.72 9.43 18.96
N SER A 115 -6.60 9.80 20.24
CA SER A 115 -5.49 10.64 20.72
C SER A 115 -4.15 9.93 20.53
N ASP A 116 -4.10 8.64 20.91
CA ASP A 116 -2.92 7.79 20.70
C ASP A 116 -2.56 7.66 19.21
N LEU A 117 -3.59 7.54 18.35
CA LEU A 117 -3.42 7.40 16.91
C LEU A 117 -2.84 8.70 16.31
N LEU A 118 -3.40 9.85 16.69
CA LEU A 118 -3.04 11.16 16.16
C LEU A 118 -1.75 11.73 16.76
N GLY A 119 -1.30 11.24 17.91
CA GLY A 119 -0.22 11.86 18.68
C GLY A 119 -0.60 13.24 19.26
N VAL A 120 -1.89 13.59 19.23
CA VAL A 120 -2.45 14.88 19.64
C VAL A 120 -3.69 14.61 20.46
N ASP A 121 -3.87 15.31 21.59
CA ASP A 121 -5.05 15.13 22.45
C ASP A 121 -6.34 15.43 21.67
N PHE A 122 -7.26 14.47 21.65
CA PHE A 122 -8.57 14.60 21.00
C PHE A 122 -9.33 15.86 21.46
N LYS A 123 -9.11 16.30 22.70
CA LYS A 123 -9.71 17.52 23.25
C LYS A 123 -9.38 18.76 22.40
N ILE A 124 -8.19 18.85 21.82
CA ILE A 124 -7.78 19.96 20.94
C ILE A 124 -8.71 20.03 19.72
N TYR A 125 -8.96 18.89 19.08
CA TYR A 125 -9.87 18.79 17.93
C TYR A 125 -11.32 19.10 18.33
N LEU A 126 -11.76 18.61 19.49
CA LEU A 126 -13.10 18.87 20.00
C LEU A 126 -13.34 20.35 20.30
N GLU A 127 -12.35 21.06 20.84
CA GLU A 127 -12.44 22.49 21.13
C GLU A 127 -12.45 23.32 19.85
N ARG A 128 -11.65 22.94 18.85
CA ARG A 128 -11.54 23.65 17.57
C ARG A 128 -12.78 23.46 16.70
N ASP A 129 -13.25 22.22 16.51
CA ASP A 129 -14.42 21.91 15.70
C ASP A 129 -15.24 20.76 16.28
N ARG A 130 -16.21 21.11 17.14
CA ARG A 130 -17.16 20.15 17.71
C ARG A 130 -18.00 19.43 16.66
N ASN A 131 -18.28 20.07 15.52
CA ASN A 131 -19.13 19.49 14.50
C ASN A 131 -18.46 18.29 13.84
N ILE A 132 -17.21 18.44 13.40
CA ILE A 132 -16.44 17.33 12.84
C ILE A 132 -16.10 16.31 13.94
N ALA A 133 -15.71 16.77 15.14
CA ALA A 133 -15.36 15.86 16.24
C ALA A 133 -16.48 14.88 16.58
N TYR A 134 -17.72 15.35 16.75
CA TYR A 134 -18.85 14.46 17.06
C TYR A 134 -19.23 13.56 15.87
N LYS A 135 -19.12 14.05 14.64
CA LYS A 135 -19.32 13.23 13.43
C LYS A 135 -18.32 12.09 13.32
N VAL A 136 -17.04 12.36 13.60
CA VAL A 136 -15.99 11.35 13.65
C VAL A 136 -16.22 10.37 14.81
N LEU A 137 -16.57 10.84 16.00
CA LEU A 137 -16.91 9.94 17.12
C LEU A 137 -18.09 9.03 16.78
N CYS A 138 -19.11 9.55 16.10
CA CYS A 138 -20.26 8.76 15.65
C CYS A 138 -19.82 7.67 14.67
N LEU A 139 -18.96 8.00 13.70
CA LEU A 139 -18.39 7.02 12.76
C LEU A 139 -17.66 5.90 13.50
N PHE A 140 -16.72 6.23 14.38
CA PHE A 140 -15.93 5.24 15.12
C PHE A 140 -16.80 4.43 16.09
N TYR A 141 -17.79 5.04 16.72
CA TYR A 141 -18.75 4.34 17.59
C TYR A 141 -19.53 3.29 16.80
N ARG A 142 -20.11 3.69 15.66
CA ARG A 142 -20.84 2.80 14.74
C ARG A 142 -19.96 1.62 14.32
N LEU A 143 -18.73 1.88 13.87
CA LEU A 143 -17.81 0.83 13.42
C LEU A 143 -17.40 -0.11 14.57
N CYS A 144 -17.11 0.42 15.76
CA CYS A 144 -16.77 -0.40 16.91
C CYS A 144 -17.94 -1.30 17.34
N ARG A 145 -19.17 -0.80 17.30
CA ARG A 145 -20.35 -1.56 17.73
C ARG A 145 -20.86 -2.55 16.71
N LEU A 146 -20.98 -2.12 15.46
CA LEU A 146 -21.68 -2.90 14.42
C LEU A 146 -20.74 -3.77 13.59
N ASN A 147 -19.47 -3.38 13.47
CA ASN A 147 -18.55 -4.06 12.55
C ASN A 147 -17.40 -4.74 13.28
N ARG A 148 -16.68 -4.03 14.17
CA ARG A 148 -15.48 -4.58 14.83
C ARG A 148 -15.20 -3.97 16.20
N PRO A 149 -15.55 -4.65 17.31
CA PRO A 149 -15.26 -4.20 18.67
C PRO A 149 -13.77 -4.00 18.98
N GLN A 150 -12.89 -4.64 18.21
CA GLN A 150 -11.44 -4.52 18.33
C GLN A 150 -10.81 -3.69 17.20
N LEU A 151 -11.54 -2.71 16.65
CA LEU A 151 -11.07 -1.84 15.57
C LEU A 151 -9.68 -1.23 15.87
N PHE A 152 -9.49 -0.66 17.04
CA PHE A 152 -8.21 -0.02 17.39
C PHE A 152 -7.06 -1.02 17.58
N ASN A 153 -7.32 -2.28 17.94
CA ASN A 153 -6.27 -3.31 17.93
C ASN A 153 -5.75 -3.53 16.50
N PHE A 154 -6.65 -3.49 15.51
CA PHE A 154 -6.29 -3.55 14.10
C PHE A 154 -5.54 -2.28 13.66
N LEU A 155 -6.07 -1.09 13.94
CA LEU A 155 -5.41 0.18 13.57
C LEU A 155 -4.01 0.34 14.21
N LYS A 156 -3.83 -0.14 15.45
CA LYS A 156 -2.54 -0.10 16.14
C LYS A 156 -1.60 -1.26 15.76
N SER A 157 -2.07 -2.28 15.04
CA SER A 157 -1.28 -3.49 14.76
C SER A 157 -0.11 -3.25 13.81
N GLY A 158 -0.19 -2.25 12.93
CA GLY A 158 0.90 -1.86 12.02
C GLY A 158 2.11 -1.23 12.74
N ALA A 159 1.93 -0.74 13.97
CA ALA A 159 2.93 0.07 14.67
C ALA A 159 3.88 -0.71 15.61
N LYS A 160 3.60 -1.99 15.94
CA LYS A 160 4.22 -2.60 17.16
C LYS A 160 4.97 -3.93 17.00
N ASN A 161 4.92 -4.62 15.86
CA ASN A 161 5.56 -5.94 15.74
C ASN A 161 6.46 -6.05 14.50
N GLY A 162 7.71 -5.60 14.62
CA GLY A 162 8.71 -5.57 13.54
C GLY A 162 9.23 -6.93 13.05
N ASN A 163 8.61 -8.05 13.45
CA ASN A 163 9.07 -9.40 13.11
C ASN A 163 8.15 -10.14 12.11
N PHE A 164 7.05 -9.53 11.68
CA PHE A 164 6.10 -10.15 10.75
C PHE A 164 5.68 -9.17 9.66
N SER A 165 5.60 -9.66 8.42
CA SER A 165 5.01 -8.92 7.32
C SER A 165 3.50 -8.83 7.51
N THR A 166 2.92 -7.64 7.45
CA THR A 166 1.49 -7.35 7.68
C THR A 166 0.88 -6.56 6.53
N PHE A 167 0.98 -7.12 5.32
CA PHE A 167 0.47 -6.49 4.09
C PHE A 167 -1.06 -6.33 4.03
N GLU A 168 -1.82 -6.94 4.95
CA GLU A 168 -3.27 -6.76 5.05
C GLU A 168 -3.70 -5.47 5.75
N TYR A 169 -2.75 -4.60 6.10
CA TYR A 169 -3.03 -3.20 6.42
C TYR A 169 -3.04 -2.38 5.13
N ARG A 170 -4.09 -2.54 4.32
CA ARG A 170 -4.27 -1.81 3.05
C ARG A 170 -5.73 -1.55 2.80
N SER A 171 -6.07 -0.40 2.23
CA SER A 171 -7.48 -0.09 1.90
C SER A 171 -7.96 -0.74 0.61
N ALA A 172 -7.09 -1.43 -0.15
CA ALA A 172 -7.44 -2.05 -1.43
C ALA A 172 -6.86 -3.46 -1.56
N PHE A 173 -7.46 -4.27 -2.46
CA PHE A 173 -6.97 -5.60 -2.86
C PHE A 173 -6.82 -6.62 -1.71
N PRO A 174 -7.87 -6.99 -0.97
CA PRO A 174 -7.71 -7.92 0.15
C PRO A 174 -7.24 -9.30 -0.29
N ILE A 175 -6.47 -9.97 0.58
CA ILE A 175 -6.33 -11.42 0.52
C ILE A 175 -7.71 -12.06 0.61
N PHE A 176 -7.92 -13.15 -0.14
CA PHE A 176 -9.19 -13.86 -0.23
C PHE A 176 -9.46 -14.77 1.00
N THR A 177 -9.32 -14.19 2.18
CA THR A 177 -9.81 -14.74 3.45
C THR A 177 -10.92 -13.83 3.96
N GLU A 178 -11.86 -14.36 4.73
CA GLU A 178 -12.93 -13.54 5.31
C GLU A 178 -12.35 -12.42 6.19
N GLN A 179 -11.34 -12.73 6.99
CA GLN A 179 -10.69 -11.74 7.84
C GLN A 179 -9.91 -10.67 7.05
N GLY A 180 -9.21 -11.05 5.98
CA GLY A 180 -8.50 -10.12 5.10
C GLY A 180 -9.47 -9.16 4.40
N LYS A 181 -10.56 -9.70 3.84
CA LYS A 181 -11.64 -8.90 3.24
C LYS A 181 -12.23 -7.90 4.24
N GLU A 182 -12.52 -8.34 5.46
CA GLU A 182 -13.07 -7.47 6.51
C GLU A 182 -12.09 -6.36 6.90
N ASN A 183 -10.81 -6.68 7.10
CA ASN A 183 -9.76 -5.70 7.46
C ASN A 183 -9.66 -4.59 6.40
N VAL A 184 -9.58 -4.98 5.12
CA VAL A 184 -9.51 -4.03 4.01
C VAL A 184 -10.78 -3.21 3.90
N ALA A 185 -11.94 -3.84 4.04
CA ALA A 185 -13.23 -3.15 3.97
C ALA A 185 -13.38 -2.10 5.08
N LEU A 186 -12.91 -2.39 6.29
CA LEU A 186 -12.94 -1.44 7.39
C LEU A 186 -12.02 -0.25 7.16
N LEU A 187 -10.80 -0.48 6.64
CA LEU A 187 -9.87 0.61 6.36
C LEU A 187 -10.37 1.48 5.20
N ALA A 188 -10.92 0.87 4.15
CA ALA A 188 -11.57 1.58 3.05
C ALA A 188 -12.78 2.40 3.53
N GLU A 189 -13.68 1.82 4.32
CA GLU A 189 -14.82 2.53 4.91
C GLU A 189 -14.39 3.77 5.69
N LEU A 190 -13.31 3.64 6.49
CA LEU A 190 -12.73 4.77 7.22
C LEU A 190 -12.18 5.83 6.27
N HIS A 191 -11.30 5.44 5.33
CA HIS A 191 -10.71 6.37 4.37
C HIS A 191 -11.78 7.14 3.61
N GLU A 192 -12.82 6.46 3.13
CA GLU A 192 -13.88 7.06 2.33
C GLU A 192 -14.79 7.96 3.17
N SER A 193 -15.26 7.47 4.32
CA SER A 193 -16.20 8.21 5.17
C SER A 193 -15.60 9.50 5.71
N LEU A 194 -14.28 9.51 6.01
CA LEU A 194 -13.59 10.72 6.45
C LEU A 194 -13.59 11.81 5.37
N THR A 195 -13.71 11.46 4.08
CA THR A 195 -13.79 12.47 3.01
C THR A 195 -15.13 13.19 2.88
N PHE A 196 -16.20 12.69 3.53
CA PHE A 196 -17.57 13.19 3.30
C PHE A 196 -17.78 14.64 3.67
N ARG A 197 -16.99 15.16 4.62
CA ARG A 197 -17.06 16.55 5.09
C ARG A 197 -15.99 17.46 4.52
N MET A 198 -15.03 16.90 3.78
CA MET A 198 -13.93 17.64 3.21
C MET A 198 -14.38 18.45 1.97
N PRO A 199 -13.86 19.68 1.80
CA PRO A 199 -14.04 20.43 0.56
C PRO A 199 -13.56 19.65 -0.67
N LYS A 200 -14.17 19.88 -1.84
CA LYS A 200 -13.83 19.16 -3.08
C LYS A 200 -12.34 19.27 -3.44
N SER A 201 -11.75 20.47 -3.35
CA SER A 201 -10.32 20.68 -3.62
C SER A 201 -9.44 19.81 -2.72
N ARG A 202 -9.80 19.72 -1.44
CA ARG A 202 -9.01 19.07 -0.41
C ARG A 202 -9.13 17.55 -0.43
N ARG A 203 -10.34 17.03 -0.62
CA ARG A 203 -10.57 15.58 -0.65
C ARG A 203 -9.87 14.89 -1.84
N TRP A 204 -9.77 15.55 -2.99
CA TRP A 204 -9.09 14.98 -4.17
C TRP A 204 -7.60 14.80 -3.89
N GLN A 205 -6.97 15.82 -3.31
CA GLN A 205 -5.57 15.79 -2.91
C GLN A 205 -5.27 14.72 -1.86
N LEU A 206 -6.09 14.62 -0.80
CA LEU A 206 -5.83 13.62 0.24
C LEU A 206 -6.15 12.19 -0.21
N ARG A 207 -7.03 12.03 -1.20
CA ARG A 207 -7.32 10.73 -1.80
C ARG A 207 -6.17 10.24 -2.68
N SER A 208 -5.47 11.14 -3.38
CA SER A 208 -4.32 10.77 -4.21
C SER A 208 -3.07 10.47 -3.39
N LEU A 209 -3.07 10.70 -2.08
CA LEU A 209 -1.91 10.61 -1.19
C LEU A 209 -1.06 9.34 -1.37
N ILE A 210 -1.66 8.15 -1.40
CA ILE A 210 -0.91 6.89 -1.61
C ILE A 210 -0.31 6.83 -3.01
N THR A 211 -1.01 7.35 -4.02
CA THR A 211 -0.51 7.40 -5.40
C THR A 211 0.63 8.39 -5.52
N ASP A 212 0.49 9.58 -4.94
CA ASP A 212 1.50 10.64 -4.97
C ASP A 212 2.76 10.20 -4.21
N PHE A 213 2.58 9.57 -3.04
CA PHE A 213 3.67 8.93 -2.30
C PHE A 213 4.44 7.94 -3.17
N ARG A 214 3.74 7.03 -3.85
CA ARG A 214 4.38 6.01 -4.71
C ARG A 214 5.09 6.66 -5.89
N LEU A 215 4.46 7.64 -6.54
CA LEU A 215 5.04 8.32 -7.69
C LEU A 215 6.35 9.03 -7.31
N VAL A 216 6.34 9.78 -6.21
CA VAL A 216 7.52 10.50 -5.72
C VAL A 216 8.58 9.52 -5.19
N GLY A 217 8.18 8.49 -4.46
CA GLY A 217 9.07 7.42 -4.02
C GLY A 217 9.76 6.73 -5.21
N ASP A 218 9.03 6.36 -6.25
CA ASP A 218 9.57 5.73 -7.46
C ASP A 218 10.52 6.68 -8.22
N GLN A 219 10.20 7.97 -8.28
CA GLN A 219 11.07 8.98 -8.88
C GLN A 219 12.39 9.14 -8.10
N MET A 220 12.31 9.22 -6.76
CA MET A 220 13.49 9.30 -5.91
C MET A 220 14.29 7.99 -5.93
N ALA A 221 13.64 6.83 -6.00
CA ALA A 221 14.29 5.52 -6.12
C ALA A 221 15.12 5.39 -7.41
N LYS A 222 14.67 6.01 -8.53
CA LYS A 222 15.49 6.07 -9.75
C LYS A 222 16.80 6.83 -9.53
N LEU A 223 16.77 7.93 -8.78
CA LEU A 223 17.98 8.70 -8.44
C LEU A 223 18.88 7.91 -7.47
N VAL A 224 18.30 7.26 -6.47
CA VAL A 224 19.03 6.33 -5.58
C VAL A 224 19.72 5.24 -6.39
N LYS A 225 19.02 4.64 -7.36
CA LYS A 225 19.57 3.64 -8.26
C LYS A 225 20.77 4.18 -9.03
N SER A 226 20.66 5.38 -9.59
CA SER A 226 21.77 6.05 -10.27
C SER A 226 22.99 6.27 -9.35
N GLU A 227 22.79 6.79 -8.13
CA GLU A 227 23.89 6.98 -7.17
C GLU A 227 24.61 5.66 -6.82
N VAL A 228 23.83 4.60 -6.61
CA VAL A 228 24.37 3.29 -6.20
C VAL A 228 25.05 2.58 -7.36
N GLU A 229 24.38 2.43 -8.50
CA GLU A 229 24.93 1.70 -9.64
C GLU A 229 26.18 2.36 -10.19
N VAL A 230 26.21 3.71 -10.29
CA VAL A 230 27.41 4.42 -10.77
C VAL A 230 28.58 4.22 -9.82
N PHE A 231 28.36 4.34 -8.50
CA PHE A 231 29.41 4.17 -7.49
C PHE A 231 30.02 2.76 -7.50
N TYR A 232 29.19 1.72 -7.66
CA TYR A 232 29.67 0.33 -7.73
C TYR A 232 30.07 -0.10 -9.15
N SER A 233 29.84 0.71 -10.18
CA SER A 233 30.33 0.44 -11.53
C SER A 233 31.80 0.84 -11.65
N HIS A 234 32.68 -0.11 -11.97
CA HIS A 234 34.11 0.16 -12.19
C HIS A 234 34.39 1.01 -13.45
N GLU A 235 33.36 1.38 -14.22
CA GLU A 235 33.48 2.08 -15.50
C GLU A 235 33.57 3.61 -15.36
N PHE A 236 33.20 4.20 -14.22
CA PHE A 236 33.29 5.65 -14.00
C PHE A 236 33.83 5.97 -12.61
N ILE A 237 35.11 6.35 -12.53
CA ILE A 237 35.67 7.03 -11.34
C ILE A 237 35.16 8.48 -11.35
N ASN A 238 33.86 8.68 -11.16
CA ASN A 238 33.28 10.00 -10.94
C ASN A 238 33.04 10.18 -9.44
N ALA A 239 33.91 10.97 -8.78
CA ALA A 239 33.82 11.29 -7.35
C ALA A 239 32.56 12.07 -6.95
N GLU A 240 31.68 12.39 -7.90
CA GLU A 240 30.45 13.14 -7.70
C GLU A 240 29.29 12.25 -7.22
N TYR A 241 29.27 10.97 -7.59
CA TYR A 241 28.21 10.03 -7.21
C TYR A 241 28.64 9.24 -5.97
N HIS A 242 27.85 9.32 -4.90
CA HIS A 242 28.15 8.58 -3.68
C HIS A 242 26.86 8.24 -2.94
N PRO A 243 26.62 6.96 -2.58
CA PRO A 243 25.39 6.59 -1.87
C PRO A 243 25.21 7.30 -0.53
N GLU A 244 26.28 7.79 0.10
CA GLU A 244 26.18 8.60 1.33
C GLU A 244 25.63 10.01 1.10
N ASN A 245 25.56 10.50 -0.15
CA ASN A 245 24.90 11.76 -0.48
C ASN A 245 23.38 11.67 -0.26
N ILE A 246 22.80 10.47 -0.33
CA ILE A 246 21.36 10.23 -0.15
C ILE A 246 20.89 10.67 1.24
N PRO A 247 21.44 10.14 2.37
CA PRO A 247 21.02 10.58 3.70
C PRO A 247 21.31 12.08 3.95
N ILE A 248 22.40 12.62 3.39
CA ILE A 248 22.71 14.06 3.49
C ILE A 248 21.63 14.90 2.77
N ALA A 249 21.24 14.50 1.56
CA ALA A 249 20.19 15.17 0.81
C ALA A 249 18.85 15.15 1.56
N LEU A 250 18.46 14.01 2.13
CA LEU A 250 17.24 13.89 2.93
C LEU A 250 17.28 14.81 4.17
N GLU A 251 18.40 14.88 4.87
CA GLU A 251 18.59 15.77 6.02
C GLU A 251 18.50 17.26 5.63
N LEU A 252 19.10 17.65 4.51
CA LEU A 252 19.01 19.02 3.98
C LEU A 252 17.57 19.39 3.57
N ILE A 253 16.81 18.43 3.02
CA ILE A 253 15.39 18.65 2.73
C ILE A 253 14.64 18.88 4.03
N ASP A 254 14.79 18.02 5.03
CA ASP A 254 14.05 18.15 6.29
C ASP A 254 14.29 19.51 6.95
N ARG A 255 15.56 19.92 7.06
CA ARG A 255 15.95 21.25 7.56
C ARG A 255 15.31 22.39 6.77
N SER A 256 15.29 22.29 5.44
CA SER A 256 14.69 23.32 4.58
C SER A 256 13.16 23.41 4.68
N LEU A 257 12.54 22.41 5.31
CA LEU A 257 11.11 22.37 5.55
C LEU A 257 10.77 22.71 7.02
N GLU A 258 11.71 22.69 7.97
CA GLU A 258 11.48 22.96 9.41
C GLU A 258 10.46 24.08 9.69
N GLY A 259 9.55 23.82 10.64
CA GLY A 259 8.50 24.76 11.06
C GLY A 259 7.27 24.85 10.15
N LYS A 260 7.21 24.11 9.05
CA LYS A 260 6.05 24.11 8.12
C LYS A 260 5.06 22.98 8.44
N GLY A 261 3.93 23.34 9.05
CA GLY A 261 2.75 22.50 9.24
C GLY A 261 2.80 21.58 10.47
N SER A 262 1.63 21.15 10.93
CA SER A 262 1.46 20.15 11.98
C SER A 262 0.12 19.43 11.84
N LEU A 263 0.06 18.14 12.18
CA LEU A 263 -1.21 17.40 12.29
C LEU A 263 -2.24 18.11 13.20
N ALA A 264 -1.78 18.81 14.24
CA ALA A 264 -2.68 19.54 15.15
C ALA A 264 -3.40 20.72 14.46
N GLU A 265 -2.88 21.21 13.33
CA GLU A 265 -3.46 22.29 12.54
C GLU A 265 -4.51 21.79 11.53
N ASP A 266 -4.41 20.53 11.10
CA ASP A 266 -5.35 19.87 10.18
C ASP A 266 -6.70 19.63 10.83
N SER A 267 -7.81 19.66 10.07
CA SER A 267 -9.12 19.21 10.58
C SER A 267 -9.05 17.74 11.03
N LEU A 268 -9.90 17.32 11.99
CA LEU A 268 -9.78 15.97 12.57
C LEU A 268 -9.93 14.85 11.54
N ASP A 269 -10.85 15.02 10.60
CA ASP A 269 -11.07 14.09 9.49
C ASP A 269 -9.87 14.02 8.53
N GLU A 270 -9.22 15.16 8.25
CA GLU A 270 -7.99 15.23 7.45
C GLU A 270 -6.81 14.57 8.17
N ALA A 271 -6.58 14.93 9.44
CA ALA A 271 -5.51 14.37 10.26
C ALA A 271 -5.63 12.85 10.38
N LEU A 272 -6.84 12.33 10.60
CA LEU A 272 -7.08 10.88 10.66
C LEU A 272 -6.83 10.21 9.32
N LEU A 273 -7.23 10.82 8.20
CA LEU A 273 -6.98 10.25 6.87
C LEU A 273 -5.48 10.16 6.58
N VAL A 274 -4.72 11.21 6.93
CA VAL A 274 -3.25 11.23 6.81
C VAL A 274 -2.63 10.14 7.68
N VAL A 275 -3.00 10.06 8.95
CA VAL A 275 -2.42 9.08 9.88
C VAL A 275 -2.73 7.64 9.47
N LEU A 276 -3.96 7.33 9.09
CA LEU A 276 -4.33 6.00 8.60
C LEU A 276 -3.54 5.62 7.34
N THR A 277 -3.35 6.59 6.44
CA THR A 277 -2.50 6.41 5.25
C THR A 277 -1.03 6.17 5.63
N CYS A 278 -0.49 6.92 6.59
CA CYS A 278 0.87 6.72 7.08
C CYS A 278 1.06 5.34 7.70
N GLN A 279 0.04 4.81 8.39
CA GLN A 279 0.07 3.46 8.93
C GLN A 279 0.08 2.39 7.83
N GLU A 280 -0.68 2.59 6.75
CA GLU A 280 -0.65 1.71 5.58
C GLU A 280 0.72 1.71 4.89
N LEU A 281 1.25 2.90 4.63
CA LEU A 281 2.57 3.05 4.03
C LEU A 281 3.68 2.46 4.92
N GLY A 282 3.67 2.77 6.21
CA GLY A 282 4.64 2.26 7.18
C GLY A 282 4.55 0.73 7.37
N ALA A 283 3.34 0.15 7.41
CA ALA A 283 3.15 -1.29 7.46
C ALA A 283 3.70 -1.98 6.20
N ARG A 284 3.47 -1.40 5.03
CA ARG A 284 4.00 -1.89 3.76
C ARG A 284 5.54 -1.79 3.70
N ASN A 285 6.11 -0.65 4.12
CA ASN A 285 7.57 -0.46 4.11
C ASN A 285 8.27 -1.45 5.05
N ASN A 286 7.76 -1.60 6.28
CA ASN A 286 8.24 -2.62 7.23
C ASN A 286 8.15 -4.03 6.68
N SER A 287 7.05 -4.35 5.99
CA SER A 287 6.84 -5.67 5.42
C SER A 287 7.78 -5.95 4.24
N ASN A 288 8.04 -4.95 3.39
CA ASN A 288 9.03 -5.03 2.31
C ASN A 288 10.43 -5.26 2.87
N ARG A 289 10.82 -4.55 3.94
CA ARG A 289 12.12 -4.73 4.61
C ARG A 289 12.32 -6.17 5.10
N LEU A 290 11.27 -6.80 5.63
CA LEU A 290 11.31 -8.21 6.05
C LEU A 290 11.48 -9.17 4.88
N VAL A 291 10.75 -8.95 3.78
CA VAL A 291 10.87 -9.75 2.55
C VAL A 291 12.29 -9.63 1.98
N TYR A 292 12.80 -8.40 1.91
CA TYR A 292 14.15 -8.12 1.44
C TYR A 292 15.22 -8.79 2.30
N ASN A 293 15.13 -8.67 3.63
CA ASN A 293 16.06 -9.34 4.54
C ASN A 293 16.06 -10.86 4.29
N GLN A 294 14.90 -11.45 4.01
CA GLN A 294 14.79 -12.86 3.64
C GLN A 294 15.43 -13.16 2.27
N VAL A 295 15.28 -12.29 1.27
CA VAL A 295 15.93 -12.42 -0.04
C VAL A 295 17.45 -12.42 0.09
N LEU A 296 18.02 -11.52 0.91
CA LEU A 296 19.46 -11.44 1.16
C LEU A 296 20.01 -12.58 2.00
N ALA A 297 19.24 -13.03 3.01
CA ALA A 297 19.61 -14.16 3.85
C ALA A 297 19.58 -15.49 3.08
N THR A 298 18.78 -15.57 2.02
CA THR A 298 18.72 -16.75 1.15
C THR A 298 19.90 -16.73 0.18
N PRO A 299 20.83 -17.71 0.23
CA PRO A 299 21.99 -17.75 -0.66
C PRO A 299 21.59 -17.61 -2.13
N MET A 300 22.39 -16.96 -2.96
CA MET A 300 22.17 -16.91 -4.41
C MET A 300 23.39 -17.53 -5.10
N ASN A 301 23.30 -18.81 -5.42
CA ASN A 301 24.41 -19.57 -5.99
C ASN A 301 24.19 -19.84 -7.49
N LEU A 302 23.61 -18.87 -8.20
CA LEU A 302 23.51 -18.93 -9.66
C LEU A 302 24.84 -18.49 -10.27
N VAL A 303 25.26 -19.19 -11.32
CA VAL A 303 26.50 -18.90 -12.02
C VAL A 303 26.24 -17.80 -13.05
N SER A 304 27.04 -16.73 -13.02
CA SER A 304 26.96 -15.69 -14.06
C SER A 304 27.23 -16.28 -15.44
N TRP A 305 26.44 -15.82 -16.41
CA TRP A 305 26.61 -16.19 -17.82
C TRP A 305 27.63 -15.32 -18.54
N ILE A 306 28.14 -14.25 -17.91
CA ILE A 306 29.06 -13.32 -18.58
C ILE A 306 30.34 -14.06 -18.96
N GLY A 307 30.72 -13.94 -20.23
CA GLY A 307 31.86 -14.66 -20.80
C GLY A 307 31.63 -16.16 -21.01
N LYS A 308 30.40 -16.67 -20.86
CA LYS A 308 30.05 -18.07 -21.19
C LYS A 308 29.55 -18.18 -22.62
N THR A 309 29.96 -19.26 -23.29
CA THR A 309 29.47 -19.64 -24.61
C THR A 309 28.42 -20.74 -24.48
N PHE A 310 27.26 -20.55 -25.08
CA PHE A 310 26.19 -21.55 -25.15
C PHE A 310 26.16 -22.18 -26.55
N SER A 311 25.91 -23.49 -26.63
CA SER A 311 25.70 -24.19 -27.91
C SER A 311 24.40 -23.75 -28.58
N THR A 312 23.34 -23.59 -27.80
CA THR A 312 22.07 -22.98 -28.18
C THR A 312 21.53 -22.13 -27.03
N PHE A 313 20.55 -21.27 -27.31
CA PHE A 313 19.84 -20.51 -26.28
C PHE A 313 18.60 -21.25 -25.74
N GLU A 314 18.56 -22.57 -25.89
CA GLU A 314 17.48 -23.41 -25.34
C GLU A 314 17.71 -23.71 -23.87
N ASP A 315 16.62 -24.04 -23.15
CA ASP A 315 16.67 -24.36 -21.72
C ASP A 315 17.67 -25.47 -21.36
N GLU A 316 17.84 -26.45 -22.26
CA GLU A 316 18.70 -27.62 -22.08
C GLU A 316 20.19 -27.26 -22.01
N ASP A 317 20.58 -26.17 -22.67
CA ASP A 317 21.97 -25.70 -22.69
C ASP A 317 22.20 -24.59 -21.65
N VAL A 318 21.21 -23.74 -21.41
CA VAL A 318 21.34 -22.56 -20.53
C VAL A 318 21.15 -22.91 -19.06
N LEU A 319 20.11 -23.68 -18.70
CA LEU A 319 19.78 -23.93 -17.30
C LEU A 319 20.88 -24.72 -16.54
N PRO A 320 21.52 -25.76 -17.11
CA PRO A 320 22.63 -26.44 -16.44
C PRO A 320 23.79 -25.51 -16.12
N VAL A 321 24.07 -24.54 -17.00
CA VAL A 321 25.13 -23.54 -16.79
C VAL A 321 24.76 -22.60 -15.64
N LEU A 322 23.58 -21.98 -15.68
CA LEU A 322 23.12 -21.04 -14.65
C LEU A 322 23.03 -21.70 -13.27
N LEU A 323 22.64 -22.98 -13.22
CA LEU A 323 22.54 -23.75 -11.99
C LEU A 323 23.87 -24.34 -11.52
N GLY A 324 24.92 -24.29 -12.35
CA GLY A 324 26.18 -24.99 -12.08
C GLY A 324 26.01 -26.51 -11.95
N ASP A 325 24.99 -27.08 -12.61
CA ASP A 325 24.57 -28.48 -12.48
C ASP A 325 24.40 -29.10 -13.88
N PRO A 326 25.47 -29.67 -14.46
CA PRO A 326 25.44 -30.32 -15.77
C PRO A 326 24.45 -31.49 -15.87
N SER A 327 24.00 -32.03 -14.73
CA SER A 327 23.06 -33.15 -14.67
C SER A 327 21.60 -32.72 -14.62
N PHE A 328 21.34 -31.40 -14.62
CA PHE A 328 20.00 -30.87 -14.49
C PHE A 328 19.09 -31.35 -15.61
N LYS A 329 17.91 -31.86 -15.21
CA LYS A 329 16.83 -32.24 -16.13
C LYS A 329 15.60 -31.41 -15.82
N LYS A 330 15.13 -30.68 -16.83
CA LYS A 330 13.94 -29.84 -16.75
C LYS A 330 12.70 -30.70 -16.47
N LYS A 331 11.91 -30.28 -15.47
CA LYS A 331 10.58 -30.85 -15.21
C LYS A 331 9.51 -30.12 -16.04
N PRO A 332 8.46 -30.79 -16.52
CA PRO A 332 7.39 -30.15 -17.31
C PRO A 332 6.72 -28.96 -16.59
N GLU A 333 6.51 -29.06 -15.28
CA GLU A 333 5.88 -28.01 -14.48
C GLU A 333 6.71 -26.71 -14.41
N LEU A 334 8.00 -26.76 -14.73
CA LEU A 334 8.88 -25.59 -14.61
C LEU A 334 8.48 -24.46 -15.57
N ASP A 335 7.99 -24.79 -16.77
CA ASP A 335 7.48 -23.79 -17.71
C ASP A 335 6.24 -23.09 -17.13
N ILE A 336 5.30 -23.86 -16.59
CA ILE A 336 4.06 -23.32 -16.00
C ILE A 336 4.39 -22.39 -14.82
N LYS A 337 5.34 -22.79 -13.95
CA LYS A 337 5.78 -21.96 -12.83
C LYS A 337 6.45 -20.67 -13.30
N ALA A 338 7.31 -20.76 -14.32
CA ALA A 338 7.99 -19.59 -14.88
C ALA A 338 7.00 -18.63 -15.54
N ASP A 339 6.03 -19.13 -16.29
CA ASP A 339 5.01 -18.32 -16.95
C ASP A 339 4.13 -17.58 -15.93
N PHE A 340 3.83 -18.24 -14.79
CA PHE A 340 3.13 -17.58 -13.69
C PHE A 340 3.93 -16.40 -13.13
N ILE A 341 5.23 -16.58 -12.88
CA ILE A 341 6.11 -15.52 -12.36
C ILE A 341 6.31 -14.42 -13.39
N VAL A 342 6.50 -14.74 -14.67
CA VAL A 342 6.59 -13.75 -15.77
C VAL A 342 5.32 -12.89 -15.81
N LYS A 343 4.15 -13.52 -15.74
CA LYS A 343 2.87 -12.80 -15.74
C LYS A 343 2.73 -11.89 -14.53
N MET A 344 3.20 -12.34 -13.36
CA MET A 344 3.17 -11.59 -12.11
C MET A 344 4.15 -10.41 -12.11
N LEU A 345 5.35 -10.56 -12.68
CA LEU A 345 6.33 -9.47 -12.82
C LEU A 345 5.83 -8.40 -13.81
N GLY A 346 5.18 -8.82 -14.89
CA GLY A 346 4.67 -7.93 -15.92
C GLY A 346 5.77 -7.30 -16.78
N TYR A 347 5.35 -6.62 -17.86
CA TYR A 347 6.29 -6.05 -18.85
C TYR A 347 7.19 -4.95 -18.28
N GLU A 348 6.66 -4.10 -17.40
CA GLU A 348 7.40 -2.96 -16.81
C GLU A 348 8.63 -3.40 -16.00
N MET A 349 8.54 -4.55 -15.32
CA MET A 349 9.65 -5.09 -14.51
C MET A 349 10.66 -5.92 -15.31
N LEU A 350 10.21 -6.58 -16.37
CA LEU A 350 11.07 -7.43 -17.20
C LEU A 350 11.97 -6.60 -18.12
N GLY A 351 11.59 -5.36 -18.39
CA GLY A 351 12.37 -4.36 -19.14
C GLY A 351 12.68 -4.76 -20.58
N ASP A 352 13.22 -3.81 -21.35
CA ASP A 352 13.67 -4.04 -22.73
C ASP A 352 15.14 -4.53 -22.81
N SER A 353 15.83 -4.62 -21.66
CA SER A 353 17.28 -4.84 -21.60
C SER A 353 17.74 -6.28 -21.90
N LEU A 354 16.86 -7.27 -21.79
CA LEU A 354 17.15 -8.69 -22.06
C LEU A 354 16.05 -9.28 -22.94
N LEU A 355 16.42 -10.20 -23.87
CA LEU A 355 15.41 -10.90 -24.66
C LEU A 355 14.43 -11.63 -23.72
N PRO A 356 13.12 -11.63 -24.02
CA PRO A 356 12.11 -12.28 -23.16
C PRO A 356 12.42 -13.74 -22.80
N SER A 357 13.09 -14.47 -23.69
CA SER A 357 13.55 -15.84 -23.47
C SER A 357 14.56 -15.95 -22.31
N PHE A 358 15.49 -15.00 -22.19
CA PHE A 358 16.49 -14.98 -21.11
C PHE A 358 15.85 -14.72 -19.76
N ASN A 359 14.96 -13.73 -19.68
CA ASN A 359 14.23 -13.45 -18.45
C ASN A 359 13.50 -14.69 -17.94
N ARG A 360 12.88 -15.43 -18.86
CA ARG A 360 12.22 -16.71 -18.54
C ARG A 360 13.21 -17.76 -18.03
N GLN A 361 14.41 -17.87 -18.60
CA GLN A 361 15.45 -18.81 -18.16
C GLN A 361 16.00 -18.47 -16.76
N ILE A 362 16.20 -17.20 -16.46
CA ILE A 362 16.61 -16.73 -15.12
C ILE A 362 15.55 -17.10 -14.10
N ILE A 363 14.28 -16.82 -14.40
CA ILE A 363 13.15 -17.17 -13.55
C ILE A 363 13.10 -18.68 -13.30
N LYS A 364 13.30 -19.50 -14.35
CA LYS A 364 13.37 -20.97 -14.20
C LYS A 364 14.51 -21.40 -13.29
N ALA A 365 15.71 -20.84 -13.47
CA ALA A 365 16.86 -21.13 -12.62
C ALA A 365 16.59 -20.74 -11.16
N LEU A 366 15.98 -19.57 -10.92
CA LEU A 366 15.55 -19.12 -9.60
C LEU A 366 14.55 -20.06 -8.94
N ILE A 367 13.53 -20.50 -9.68
CA ILE A 367 12.53 -21.44 -9.17
C ILE A 367 13.20 -22.73 -8.72
N VAL A 368 14.05 -23.32 -9.56
CA VAL A 368 14.77 -24.57 -9.25
C VAL A 368 15.69 -24.37 -8.05
N HIS A 369 16.39 -23.24 -8.00
CA HIS A 369 17.29 -22.89 -6.91
C HIS A 369 16.52 -22.77 -5.59
N ASP A 370 15.52 -21.91 -5.51
CA ASP A 370 14.81 -21.59 -4.26
C ASP A 370 13.90 -22.73 -3.77
N GLU A 371 13.43 -23.63 -4.65
CA GLU A 371 12.74 -24.85 -4.25
C GLU A 371 13.60 -25.76 -3.36
N ARG A 372 14.94 -25.72 -3.51
CA ARG A 372 15.88 -26.51 -2.69
C ARG A 372 16.03 -25.96 -1.26
N TYR A 373 15.87 -24.65 -1.07
CA TYR A 373 16.08 -23.98 0.22
C TYR A 373 14.82 -23.92 1.10
N GLY A 374 13.63 -24.19 0.54
CA GLY A 374 12.40 -24.21 1.32
C GLY A 374 12.07 -22.87 1.98
N VAL A 375 12.32 -21.76 1.27
CA VAL A 375 12.21 -20.39 1.78
C VAL A 375 10.81 -20.10 2.32
N LYS A 376 10.77 -19.47 3.51
CA LYS A 376 9.54 -19.04 4.18
C LYS A 376 9.65 -17.57 4.55
N ILE A 377 8.53 -16.86 4.42
CA ILE A 377 8.39 -15.50 4.89
C ILE A 377 7.34 -15.49 5.98
N SER A 378 7.73 -14.99 7.15
CA SER A 378 6.83 -14.81 8.28
C SER A 378 5.83 -13.69 7.97
N SER A 379 4.72 -14.07 7.33
CA SER A 379 3.57 -13.20 7.08
C SER A 379 2.48 -13.44 8.12
N LYS A 380 1.78 -12.39 8.51
CA LYS A 380 0.65 -12.45 9.44
C LYS A 380 -0.52 -11.63 8.91
N VAL A 381 -1.69 -12.23 8.93
CA VAL A 381 -2.96 -11.52 8.77
C VAL A 381 -3.54 -11.33 10.16
N VAL A 382 -3.85 -10.09 10.54
CA VAL A 382 -4.42 -9.81 11.86
C VAL A 382 -5.76 -10.51 11.98
N GLY A 383 -5.87 -11.44 12.93
CA GLY A 383 -7.07 -12.25 13.16
C GLY A 383 -7.06 -13.63 12.47
N ASP A 384 -6.04 -13.97 11.69
CA ASP A 384 -5.92 -15.27 11.00
C ASP A 384 -4.54 -15.93 11.26
N LYS A 385 -4.54 -17.26 11.40
CA LYS A 385 -3.37 -18.09 11.74
C LYS A 385 -3.01 -19.14 10.67
N GLY A 386 -3.84 -19.31 9.64
CA GLY A 386 -3.75 -20.45 8.71
C GLY A 386 -3.03 -20.17 7.40
N TYR A 387 -2.34 -19.03 7.27
CA TYR A 387 -1.94 -18.54 5.97
C TYR A 387 -0.59 -19.13 5.46
N PRO A 388 -0.48 -19.51 4.16
CA PRO A 388 0.80 -19.93 3.56
C PRO A 388 1.97 -18.96 3.79
N THR A 389 3.09 -19.50 4.28
CA THR A 389 4.33 -18.75 4.50
C THR A 389 5.45 -19.16 3.54
N ALA A 390 5.33 -20.31 2.88
CA ALA A 390 6.35 -20.80 1.96
C ALA A 390 6.24 -20.11 0.59
N VAL A 391 7.34 -19.57 0.07
CA VAL A 391 7.32 -18.87 -1.24
C VAL A 391 6.94 -19.81 -2.39
N THR A 392 7.17 -21.11 -2.24
CA THR A 392 6.82 -22.14 -3.23
C THR A 392 5.34 -22.53 -3.19
N SER A 393 4.57 -22.15 -2.16
CA SER A 393 3.14 -22.48 -2.11
C SER A 393 2.36 -21.81 -3.23
N ILE A 394 2.74 -20.59 -3.62
CA ILE A 394 2.09 -19.87 -4.71
C ILE A 394 2.31 -20.59 -6.04
N LEU A 395 3.52 -21.11 -6.27
CA LEU A 395 3.86 -21.87 -7.47
C LEU A 395 3.08 -23.18 -7.56
N LYS A 396 2.99 -23.92 -6.45
CA LYS A 396 2.22 -25.17 -6.39
C LYS A 396 0.73 -24.93 -6.69
N ARG A 397 0.16 -23.87 -6.14
CA ARG A 397 -1.24 -23.50 -6.39
C ARG A 397 -1.47 -23.01 -7.82
N ALA A 398 -0.55 -22.21 -8.37
CA ALA A 398 -0.62 -21.76 -9.75
C ALA A 398 -0.60 -22.94 -10.74
N VAL A 399 0.29 -23.92 -10.53
CA VAL A 399 0.33 -25.14 -11.36
C VAL A 399 -0.98 -25.92 -11.25
N ALA A 400 -1.48 -26.15 -10.04
CA ALA A 400 -2.72 -26.92 -9.83
C ALA A 400 -3.94 -26.29 -10.53
N ILE A 401 -4.06 -24.95 -10.49
CA ILE A 401 -5.15 -24.22 -11.14
C ILE A 401 -4.96 -24.24 -12.66
N TYR A 402 -3.76 -23.93 -13.15
CA TYR A 402 -3.46 -23.92 -14.58
C TYR A 402 -3.73 -25.27 -15.25
N LEU A 403 -3.35 -26.39 -14.62
CA LEU A 403 -3.63 -27.72 -15.13
C LEU A 403 -5.13 -28.06 -15.17
N LYS A 404 -5.96 -27.40 -14.34
CA LYS A 404 -7.41 -27.61 -14.29
C LYS A 404 -8.18 -26.69 -15.25
N SER A 405 -7.79 -25.44 -15.39
CA SER A 405 -8.56 -24.41 -16.12
C SER A 405 -7.85 -23.82 -17.34
N GLY A 406 -6.56 -24.10 -17.55
CA GLY A 406 -5.75 -23.44 -18.57
C GLY A 406 -5.42 -21.97 -18.28
N SER A 407 -5.78 -21.47 -17.09
CA SER A 407 -5.58 -20.09 -16.67
C SER A 407 -4.83 -20.01 -15.34
N PHE A 408 -4.00 -18.98 -15.17
CA PHE A 408 -3.36 -18.71 -13.88
C PHE A 408 -4.34 -18.07 -12.89
N PRO A 409 -4.20 -18.34 -11.58
CA PRO A 409 -4.91 -17.59 -10.56
C PRO A 409 -4.53 -16.10 -10.61
N ASP A 410 -5.41 -15.25 -10.10
CA ASP A 410 -5.05 -13.86 -9.79
C ASP A 410 -3.98 -13.88 -8.70
N TRP A 411 -2.84 -13.20 -8.92
CA TRP A 411 -1.79 -13.16 -7.92
C TRP A 411 -2.19 -12.38 -6.66
N ASN A 412 -3.23 -11.54 -6.74
CA ASN A 412 -3.82 -10.88 -5.57
C ASN A 412 -4.51 -11.87 -4.61
N GLU A 413 -4.69 -13.15 -5.01
CA GLU A 413 -5.12 -14.22 -4.10
C GLU A 413 -4.08 -14.59 -3.04
N PHE A 414 -2.80 -14.27 -3.29
CA PHE A 414 -1.68 -14.60 -2.42
C PHE A 414 -1.27 -13.43 -1.53
N PRO A 415 -0.54 -13.67 -0.44
CA PRO A 415 0.05 -12.60 0.34
C PRO A 415 1.00 -11.83 -0.52
N GLU A 416 0.90 -10.52 -0.41
CA GLU A 416 1.82 -9.61 -1.05
C GLU A 416 3.28 -9.92 -0.67
N ALA A 417 3.54 -10.40 0.56
CA ALA A 417 4.86 -10.88 0.98
C ALA A 417 5.48 -11.94 0.04
N LEU A 418 4.67 -12.91 -0.39
CA LEU A 418 5.13 -14.00 -1.25
C LEU A 418 5.31 -13.53 -2.70
N VAL A 419 4.48 -12.59 -3.15
CA VAL A 419 4.60 -11.96 -4.47
C VAL A 419 5.87 -11.09 -4.52
N GLN A 420 6.04 -10.22 -3.51
CA GLN A 420 7.20 -9.33 -3.39
C GLN A 420 8.51 -10.09 -3.27
N TYR A 421 8.51 -11.29 -2.67
CA TYR A 421 9.69 -12.14 -2.64
C TYR A 421 10.26 -12.39 -4.03
N TRP A 422 9.42 -12.86 -4.96
CA TRP A 422 9.86 -13.19 -6.31
C TRP A 422 10.27 -11.95 -7.09
N ILE A 423 9.62 -10.81 -6.85
CA ILE A 423 10.02 -9.50 -7.40
C ILE A 423 11.44 -9.14 -6.96
N TYR A 424 11.69 -9.08 -5.65
CA TYR A 424 13.02 -8.73 -5.13
C TYR A 424 14.07 -9.79 -5.47
N ARG A 425 13.70 -11.06 -5.47
CA ARG A 425 14.59 -12.17 -5.80
C ARG A 425 15.05 -12.12 -7.25
N TYR A 426 14.13 -11.80 -8.17
CA TYR A 426 14.46 -11.60 -9.58
C TYR A 426 15.36 -10.37 -9.78
N LYS A 427 15.03 -9.22 -9.19
CA LYS A 427 15.89 -8.01 -9.23
C LYS A 427 17.31 -8.31 -8.74
N TYR A 428 17.44 -8.96 -7.59
CA TYR A 428 18.73 -9.34 -7.02
C TYR A 428 19.52 -10.28 -7.93
N SER A 429 18.83 -11.24 -8.57
CA SER A 429 19.46 -12.16 -9.51
C SER A 429 19.97 -11.47 -10.77
N LEU A 430 19.23 -10.48 -11.30
CA LEU A 430 19.66 -9.72 -12.46
C LEU A 430 20.96 -8.97 -12.14
N GLN A 431 20.99 -8.28 -11.01
CA GLN A 431 22.19 -7.58 -10.56
C GLN A 431 23.39 -8.52 -10.48
N LEU A 432 23.24 -9.66 -9.80
CA LEU A 432 24.33 -10.62 -9.66
C LEU A 432 24.79 -11.22 -10.99
N LEU A 433 23.85 -11.53 -11.88
CA LEU A 433 24.19 -12.19 -13.15
C LEU A 433 24.82 -11.22 -14.15
N LEU A 434 24.40 -9.95 -14.14
CA LEU A 434 24.92 -8.87 -15.00
C LEU A 434 26.23 -8.26 -14.51
N ASP A 435 26.53 -8.34 -13.21
CA ASP A 435 27.77 -7.79 -12.64
C ASP A 435 28.86 -8.85 -12.44
N GLY A 436 28.68 -10.06 -12.98
CA GLY A 436 29.68 -11.13 -12.90
C GLY A 436 29.72 -11.90 -11.57
N GLY A 437 28.76 -11.69 -10.66
CA GLY A 437 28.52 -12.53 -9.47
C GLY A 437 29.43 -12.24 -8.27
N GLY A 438 29.99 -11.04 -8.16
CA GLY A 438 30.92 -10.64 -7.10
C GLY A 438 30.27 -10.21 -5.78
N ALA A 439 31.10 -10.06 -4.74
CA ALA A 439 30.69 -9.48 -3.45
C ALA A 439 30.16 -8.03 -3.60
N GLU A 440 30.74 -7.28 -4.54
CA GLU A 440 30.36 -5.89 -4.87
C GLU A 440 28.91 -5.80 -5.38
N SER A 441 28.43 -6.75 -6.19
CA SER A 441 27.04 -6.77 -6.69
C SER A 441 26.04 -6.97 -5.56
N LYS A 442 26.42 -7.78 -4.55
CA LYS A 442 25.64 -7.94 -3.33
C LYS A 442 25.64 -6.65 -2.50
N GLU A 443 26.79 -6.00 -2.35
CA GLU A 443 26.90 -4.71 -1.65
C GLU A 443 26.11 -3.60 -2.35
N SER A 444 26.15 -3.53 -3.68
CA SER A 444 25.35 -2.64 -4.50
C SER A 444 23.85 -2.86 -4.29
N PHE A 445 23.35 -4.09 -4.44
CA PHE A 445 21.94 -4.38 -4.18
C PHE A 445 21.55 -4.12 -2.72
N CYS A 446 22.47 -4.37 -1.78
CA CYS A 446 22.27 -4.04 -0.38
C CYS A 446 22.08 -2.52 -0.17
N ALA A 447 22.96 -1.72 -0.76
CA ALA A 447 22.92 -0.27 -0.70
C ALA A 447 21.65 0.28 -1.35
N LEU A 448 21.29 -0.21 -2.55
CA LEU A 448 20.08 0.19 -3.27
C LEU A 448 18.85 0.09 -2.39
N VAL A 449 18.55 -1.10 -1.86
CA VAL A 449 17.34 -1.31 -1.07
C VAL A 449 17.39 -0.57 0.27
N LYS A 450 18.56 -0.47 0.91
CA LYS A 450 18.74 0.33 2.13
C LYS A 450 18.30 1.79 1.87
N TYR A 451 18.77 2.39 0.80
CA TYR A 451 18.51 3.80 0.52
C TYR A 451 17.09 4.04 -0.05
N GLU A 452 16.55 3.12 -0.84
CA GLU A 452 15.12 3.13 -1.22
C GLU A 452 14.22 3.13 0.03
N HIS A 453 14.51 2.26 1.02
CA HIS A 453 13.75 2.25 2.27
C HIS A 453 13.91 3.55 3.09
N GLN A 454 15.10 4.17 3.08
CA GLN A 454 15.29 5.46 3.76
C GLN A 454 14.48 6.58 3.12
N VAL A 455 14.34 6.58 1.79
CA VAL A 455 13.47 7.50 1.06
C VAL A 455 12.00 7.28 1.47
N ASP A 456 11.53 6.04 1.48
CA ASP A 456 10.16 5.72 1.90
C ASP A 456 9.90 6.14 3.36
N ASP A 457 10.83 5.85 4.27
CA ASP A 457 10.74 6.25 5.68
C ASP A 457 10.72 7.77 5.83
N PHE A 458 11.55 8.49 5.06
CA PHE A 458 11.55 9.95 5.03
C PHE A 458 10.19 10.50 4.60
N LEU A 459 9.61 9.99 3.51
CA LEU A 459 8.31 10.43 3.00
C LEU A 459 7.17 10.11 3.99
N VAL A 460 7.21 8.96 4.67
CA VAL A 460 6.23 8.63 5.72
C VAL A 460 6.37 9.58 6.90
N ASN A 461 7.60 9.84 7.37
CA ASN A 461 7.86 10.75 8.47
C ASN A 461 7.45 12.20 8.14
N LEU A 462 7.63 12.62 6.89
CA LEU A 462 7.18 13.92 6.40
C LEU A 462 5.67 14.08 6.58
N LEU A 463 4.88 13.09 6.16
CA LEU A 463 3.43 13.10 6.35
C LEU A 463 3.02 13.05 7.82
N GLN A 464 3.67 12.19 8.61
CA GLN A 464 3.36 12.04 10.04
C GLN A 464 3.64 13.33 10.83
N SER A 465 4.71 14.04 10.52
CA SER A 465 5.10 15.23 11.26
C SER A 465 4.34 16.49 10.82
N ARG A 466 4.00 16.60 9.54
CA ARG A 466 3.47 17.83 8.93
C ARG A 466 2.01 17.73 8.48
N GLY A 467 1.41 16.55 8.62
CA GLY A 467 0.04 16.33 8.22
C GLY A 467 -0.17 16.58 6.73
N THR A 468 -1.27 17.28 6.42
CA THR A 468 -1.63 17.62 5.04
C THR A 468 -0.63 18.54 4.33
N VAL A 469 0.07 19.41 5.07
CA VAL A 469 1.13 20.27 4.52
C VAL A 469 2.30 19.42 4.02
N GLY A 470 2.57 18.29 4.67
CA GLY A 470 3.55 17.31 4.17
C GLY A 470 3.14 16.72 2.81
N ALA A 471 1.85 16.41 2.63
CA ALA A 471 1.31 15.88 1.38
C ALA A 471 1.44 16.88 0.23
N GLU A 472 1.18 18.16 0.49
CA GLU A 472 1.36 19.26 -0.46
C GLU A 472 2.81 19.43 -0.96
N GLN A 473 3.78 18.94 -0.19
CA GLN A 473 5.21 19.17 -0.46
C GLN A 473 5.88 18.04 -1.25
N PHE A 474 5.19 16.93 -1.54
CA PHE A 474 5.77 15.77 -2.22
C PHE A 474 6.50 16.09 -3.52
N GLU A 475 5.90 16.89 -4.40
CA GLU A 475 6.56 17.29 -5.66
C GLU A 475 7.82 18.12 -5.40
N VAL A 476 7.74 19.08 -4.46
CA VAL A 476 8.88 19.93 -4.07
C VAL A 476 10.01 19.11 -3.46
N VAL A 477 9.68 18.08 -2.67
CA VAL A 477 10.64 17.16 -2.06
C VAL A 477 11.46 16.43 -3.13
N TYR A 478 10.81 15.90 -4.17
CA TYR A 478 11.51 15.25 -5.28
C TYR A 478 12.52 16.20 -5.94
N PHE A 479 12.10 17.42 -6.30
CA PHE A 479 13.00 18.38 -6.96
C PHE A 479 14.18 18.80 -6.06
N LYS A 480 13.94 18.98 -4.76
CA LYS A 480 15.03 19.28 -3.81
C LYS A 480 15.99 18.10 -3.66
N PHE A 481 15.47 16.87 -3.63
CA PHE A 481 16.30 15.66 -3.56
C PHE A 481 17.23 15.56 -4.76
N ALA A 482 16.68 15.71 -5.98
CA ALA A 482 17.47 15.74 -7.20
C ALA A 482 18.53 16.85 -7.18
N TYR A 483 18.16 18.07 -6.77
CA TYR A 483 19.08 19.20 -6.67
C TYR A 483 20.23 18.94 -5.69
N TYR A 484 19.95 18.42 -4.48
CA TYR A 484 21.00 18.14 -3.49
C TYR A 484 21.90 16.97 -3.88
N LEU A 485 21.43 16.07 -4.75
CA LEU A 485 22.25 15.05 -5.38
C LEU A 485 22.99 15.56 -6.64
N GLY A 486 22.86 16.84 -7.01
CA GLY A 486 23.56 17.44 -8.15
C GLY A 486 22.87 17.24 -9.51
N TYR A 487 21.65 16.70 -9.57
CA TYR A 487 20.91 16.55 -10.83
C TYR A 487 20.25 17.87 -11.24
N ASN A 488 20.47 18.25 -12.49
CA ASN A 488 19.87 19.45 -13.06
C ASN A 488 18.52 19.12 -13.70
N LEU A 489 17.45 19.11 -12.89
CA LEU A 489 16.09 19.00 -13.40
C LEU A 489 15.58 20.39 -13.78
N ASN A 490 15.12 20.56 -15.02
CA ASN A 490 14.37 21.76 -15.40
C ASN A 490 13.12 21.84 -14.52
N LYS A 491 13.13 22.76 -13.55
CA LYS A 491 12.01 23.02 -12.63
C LYS A 491 10.82 23.59 -13.42
N PRO A 492 9.56 23.28 -13.06
CA PRO A 492 8.51 24.29 -13.17
C PRO A 492 8.88 25.43 -12.20
N GLU A 493 8.75 26.68 -12.63
CA GLU A 493 9.09 27.86 -11.83
C GLU A 493 8.36 27.87 -10.48
N ILE A 494 9.02 27.37 -9.42
CA ILE A 494 8.57 27.53 -8.05
C ILE A 494 9.65 28.31 -7.32
N GLY A 495 9.33 29.58 -7.06
CA GLY A 495 10.18 30.58 -6.44
C GLY A 495 10.85 30.06 -5.17
N LEU A 496 12.16 29.85 -5.24
CA LEU A 496 13.01 29.81 -4.07
C LEU A 496 13.47 31.25 -3.85
N SER A 497 12.79 31.95 -2.95
CA SER A 497 13.37 33.17 -2.37
C SER A 497 14.51 32.73 -1.45
N SER A 498 15.73 33.14 -1.84
CA SER A 498 16.96 33.11 -1.05
C SER A 498 16.80 33.71 0.34
#